data_AF-A0A519PL66-F1
#
_entry.id   AF-A0A519PL66-F1
#
_cell.length_a   1.000
_cell.length_b   1.000
_cell.length_c   1.000
_cell.angle_alpha   90.00
_cell.angle_beta   90.00
_cell.angle_gamma   90.00
#
_symmetry.space_group_name_H-M   'P 1'
#
loop_
_entity.id
_entity.type
_entity.pdbx_description
1 polymer ?
#
loop_
_entity_poly.entity_id
_entity_poly.type
_entity_poly.pdbx_seq_one_letter_code
_entity_poly.pdbx_strand_id
1 'polypeptide(L)'
;MTQSGARTAVVPSVAVASLLNDNPVRLLTPRRFGDARGWFSETYTEAWAAANGVDVRFVQDNHSYSAEAGVIRGLHFQRPPHAQAKLVRCVRGSIMDYAVDVRAGSPTWGRWVSAELSAENGRQLFVPVGFAHAFCTLTPDVEVIYKVSDVYAPDCDGGVAWDDPDIGIDWPLPPTGPVLSDKDRVLPRLKDFDSPFQYDGRPLLPLEVAS
;
A
#
# COMPACT_ATOMS: atom_id res chain seq x y z
N MET A 1 59.31 -29.07 4.23
CA MET A 1 58.35 -28.49 3.27
C MET A 1 57.00 -28.41 3.95
N THR A 2 56.73 -27.29 4.61
CA THR A 2 55.48 -27.04 5.36
C THR A 2 54.56 -26.22 4.48
N GLN A 3 53.51 -26.85 3.94
CA GLN A 3 52.47 -26.17 3.16
C GLN A 3 51.53 -25.38 4.09
N SER A 4 51.19 -24.17 3.65
CA SER A 4 50.26 -23.26 4.30
C SER A 4 48.82 -23.73 4.11
N GLY A 5 48.11 -24.02 5.21
CA GLY A 5 46.67 -24.24 5.19
C GLY A 5 45.94 -22.89 5.21
N ALA A 6 45.52 -22.43 4.04
CA ALA A 6 44.63 -21.28 3.92
C ALA A 6 43.29 -21.60 4.60
N ARG A 7 42.86 -20.72 5.52
CA ARG A 7 41.54 -20.76 6.14
C ARG A 7 40.49 -20.42 5.08
N THR A 8 39.70 -21.40 4.67
CA THR A 8 38.47 -21.15 3.92
C THR A 8 37.45 -20.52 4.87
N ALA A 9 37.28 -19.21 4.78
CA ALA A 9 36.15 -18.53 5.40
C ALA A 9 34.87 -19.01 4.70
N VAL A 10 34.04 -19.76 5.43
CA VAL A 10 32.68 -20.07 4.99
C VAL A 10 31.89 -18.77 5.06
N VAL A 11 31.66 -18.17 3.89
CA VAL A 11 30.71 -17.06 3.74
C VAL A 11 29.32 -17.64 4.04
N PRO A 12 28.55 -17.11 5.01
CA PRO A 12 27.22 -17.62 5.23
C PRO A 12 26.38 -17.34 3.98
N SER A 13 25.81 -18.43 3.47
CA SER A 13 24.84 -18.52 2.39
C SER A 13 23.77 -17.43 2.50
N VAL A 14 23.89 -16.36 1.72
CA VAL A 14 22.77 -15.49 1.35
C VAL A 14 22.01 -16.22 0.25
N ALA A 15 21.16 -17.17 0.64
CA ALA A 15 20.29 -17.87 -0.30
C ALA A 15 19.12 -18.50 0.46
N VAL A 16 18.06 -17.71 0.73
CA VAL A 16 16.61 -18.01 0.47
C VAL A 16 15.78 -16.72 0.66
N ALA A 17 16.06 -15.61 -0.05
CA ALA A 17 15.25 -14.38 0.10
C ALA A 17 14.73 -13.77 -1.21
N SER A 18 15.18 -14.17 -2.39
CA SER A 18 14.90 -13.41 -3.62
C SER A 18 13.90 -14.02 -4.61
N LEU A 19 13.11 -15.02 -4.21
CA LEU A 19 12.02 -15.56 -5.05
C LEU A 19 10.62 -15.09 -4.64
N LEU A 20 10.51 -14.23 -3.60
CA LEU A 20 9.22 -13.73 -3.09
C LEU A 20 8.71 -12.45 -3.76
N ASN A 21 9.47 -11.75 -4.60
CA ASN A 21 9.34 -10.28 -4.63
C ASN A 21 9.12 -9.59 -5.98
N ASP A 22 8.40 -10.21 -6.93
CA ASP A 22 8.03 -9.54 -8.19
C ASP A 22 6.69 -8.79 -8.14
N ASN A 23 5.88 -8.98 -7.09
CA ASN A 23 4.69 -8.16 -6.89
C ASN A 23 5.13 -6.67 -6.88
N PRO A 24 4.34 -5.69 -7.31
CA PRO A 24 4.65 -4.27 -7.06
C PRO A 24 4.09 -3.76 -5.72
N VAL A 25 2.95 -4.29 -5.26
CA VAL A 25 2.32 -3.94 -3.98
C VAL A 25 2.91 -4.83 -2.88
N ARG A 26 3.11 -4.32 -1.65
CA ARG A 26 3.61 -5.13 -0.52
C ARG A 26 2.72 -5.02 0.71
N LEU A 27 2.40 -6.15 1.31
CA LEU A 27 1.84 -6.22 2.66
C LEU A 27 2.97 -6.50 3.65
N LEU A 28 3.27 -5.53 4.50
CA LEU A 28 4.40 -5.56 5.42
C LEU A 28 3.92 -5.61 6.87
N THR A 29 4.65 -6.31 7.74
CA THR A 29 4.33 -6.36 9.18
C THR A 29 5.56 -5.98 10.02
N PRO A 30 5.69 -4.71 10.46
CA PRO A 30 6.75 -4.33 11.38
C PRO A 30 6.68 -5.13 12.68
N ARG A 31 7.85 -5.55 13.18
CA ARG A 31 7.93 -6.31 14.42
C ARG A 31 7.47 -5.45 15.61
N ARG A 32 6.73 -6.08 16.53
CA ARG A 32 6.37 -5.51 17.83
C ARG A 32 7.16 -6.19 18.94
N PHE A 33 7.73 -5.37 19.82
CA PHE A 33 8.45 -5.80 21.01
C PHE A 33 7.60 -5.46 22.22
N GLY A 34 6.99 -6.48 22.83
CA GLY A 34 6.07 -6.33 23.96
C GLY A 34 6.74 -6.48 25.32
N ASP A 35 6.24 -5.74 26.31
CA ASP A 35 6.51 -5.92 27.73
C ASP A 35 5.26 -5.57 28.57
N ALA A 36 5.38 -5.56 29.90
CA ALA A 36 4.25 -5.30 30.81
C ALA A 36 3.57 -3.94 30.61
N ARG A 37 4.19 -2.98 29.89
CA ARG A 37 3.66 -1.65 29.61
C ARG A 37 2.89 -1.56 28.30
N GLY A 38 3.00 -2.57 27.43
CA GLY A 38 2.46 -2.55 26.06
C GLY A 38 3.49 -3.07 25.06
N TRP A 39 3.60 -2.44 23.89
CA TRP A 39 4.59 -2.81 22.88
C TRP A 39 5.20 -1.59 22.19
N PHE A 40 6.40 -1.75 21.67
CA PHE A 40 7.11 -0.81 20.82
C PHE A 40 7.30 -1.41 19.42
N SER A 41 7.27 -0.58 18.37
CA SER A 41 7.52 -1.02 17.00
C SER A 41 8.19 0.08 16.20
N GLU A 42 9.29 -0.27 15.54
CA GLU A 42 9.89 0.53 14.49
C GLU A 42 9.04 0.39 13.23
N THR A 43 7.98 1.19 13.15
CA THR A 43 6.99 1.08 12.06
C THR A 43 7.56 1.38 10.68
N TYR A 44 8.73 2.03 10.60
CA TYR A 44 9.46 2.26 9.37
C TYR A 44 10.93 2.57 9.68
N THR A 45 11.84 1.94 8.96
CA THR A 45 13.22 2.40 8.74
C THR A 45 13.53 2.24 7.26
N GLU A 46 14.38 3.11 6.69
CA GLU A 46 14.77 3.02 5.28
C GLU A 46 15.37 1.64 4.95
N ALA A 47 16.25 1.13 5.82
CA ALA A 47 16.90 -0.16 5.63
C ALA A 47 15.91 -1.35 5.65
N TRP A 48 14.96 -1.37 6.59
CA TRP A 48 13.95 -2.43 6.65
C TRP A 48 12.99 -2.36 5.47
N ALA A 49 12.58 -1.16 5.07
CA ALA A 49 11.71 -0.95 3.92
C ALA A 49 12.39 -1.43 2.62
N ALA A 50 13.63 -1.03 2.37
CA ALA A 50 14.41 -1.45 1.22
C ALA A 50 14.62 -2.98 1.18
N ALA A 51 14.93 -3.60 2.32
CA ALA A 51 15.04 -5.06 2.44
C ALA A 51 13.73 -5.81 2.10
N ASN A 52 12.59 -5.14 2.23
CA ASN A 52 11.26 -5.65 1.91
C ASN A 52 10.74 -5.19 0.52
N GLY A 53 11.60 -4.62 -0.33
CA GLY A 53 11.25 -4.20 -1.69
C GLY A 53 10.56 -2.84 -1.78
N VAL A 54 10.63 -2.04 -0.72
CA VAL A 54 10.18 -0.64 -0.72
C VAL A 54 11.40 0.27 -0.84
N ASP A 55 11.81 0.51 -2.09
CA ASP A 55 12.95 1.38 -2.43
C ASP A 55 12.45 2.76 -2.90
N VAL A 56 11.83 3.50 -1.97
CA VAL A 56 11.40 4.89 -2.18
C VAL A 56 11.68 5.71 -0.93
N ARG A 57 12.01 6.99 -1.15
CA ARG A 57 12.11 7.96 -0.06
C ARG A 57 10.74 8.57 0.21
N PHE A 58 10.28 8.51 1.45
CA PHE A 58 9.07 9.22 1.88
C PHE A 58 9.41 10.63 2.37
N VAL A 59 8.57 11.62 2.04
CA VAL A 59 8.83 13.04 2.31
C VAL A 59 7.70 13.75 3.06
N GLN A 60 6.54 13.10 3.18
CA GLN A 60 5.38 13.64 3.87
C GLN A 60 4.62 12.52 4.59
N ASP A 61 4.15 12.83 5.80
CA ASP A 61 3.22 12.02 6.58
C ASP A 61 1.84 12.66 6.54
N ASN A 62 0.82 11.83 6.39
CA ASN A 62 -0.58 12.21 6.43
C ASN A 62 -1.30 11.40 7.51
N HIS A 63 -2.29 12.01 8.16
CA HIS A 63 -3.11 11.39 9.20
C HIS A 63 -4.56 11.75 8.92
N SER A 64 -5.40 10.73 8.77
CA SER A 64 -6.84 10.90 8.56
C SER A 64 -7.63 10.22 9.66
N TYR A 65 -8.78 10.81 9.99
CA TYR A 65 -9.78 10.25 10.87
C TYR A 65 -11.10 10.07 10.12
N SER A 66 -11.74 8.93 10.32
CA SER A 66 -13.06 8.60 9.78
C SER A 66 -13.96 8.15 10.93
N ALA A 67 -15.05 8.87 11.13
CA ALA A 67 -15.94 8.66 12.28
C ALA A 67 -16.80 7.39 12.14
N GLU A 68 -17.31 7.13 10.93
CA GLU A 68 -18.27 6.06 10.66
C GLU A 68 -17.58 4.83 10.07
N ALA A 69 -18.19 3.65 10.27
CA ALA A 69 -17.89 2.48 9.44
C ALA A 69 -18.48 2.68 8.04
N GLY A 70 -17.91 2.03 7.02
CA GLY A 70 -18.32 2.21 5.63
C GLY A 70 -17.83 3.49 4.94
N VAL A 71 -16.98 4.30 5.58
CA VAL A 71 -16.30 5.42 4.92
C VAL A 71 -15.32 4.87 3.89
N ILE A 72 -15.51 5.27 2.64
CA ILE A 72 -14.57 5.00 1.54
C ILE A 72 -13.82 6.29 1.21
N ARG A 73 -12.49 6.20 1.14
CA ARG A 73 -11.63 7.26 0.59
C ARG A 73 -10.86 6.67 -0.57
N GLY A 74 -11.11 7.17 -1.78
CA GLY A 74 -10.47 6.67 -3.00
C GLY A 74 -11.47 6.36 -4.12
N LEU A 75 -11.01 5.83 -5.26
CA LEU A 75 -9.63 5.43 -5.55
C LEU A 75 -8.77 6.63 -5.97
N HIS A 76 -7.65 6.89 -5.29
CA HIS A 76 -6.82 8.08 -5.51
C HIS A 76 -5.38 7.78 -5.87
N PHE A 77 -4.82 8.65 -6.70
CA PHE A 77 -3.40 8.77 -7.01
C PHE A 77 -3.05 10.24 -7.24
N GLN A 78 -1.76 10.55 -7.25
CA GLN A 78 -1.26 11.79 -7.84
C GLN A 78 -0.61 11.50 -9.18
N ARG A 79 -0.89 12.34 -10.16
CA ARG A 79 -0.32 12.28 -11.51
C ARG A 79 1.08 12.91 -11.53
N PRO A 80 1.93 12.57 -12.52
CA PRO A 80 3.15 13.33 -12.77
C PRO A 80 2.85 14.83 -12.95
N PRO A 81 3.74 15.73 -12.50
CA PRO A 81 5.08 15.45 -11.95
C PRO A 81 5.11 15.00 -10.48
N HIS A 82 3.99 15.02 -9.75
CA HIS A 82 3.94 14.72 -8.32
C HIS A 82 3.40 13.33 -7.99
N ALA A 83 3.76 12.33 -8.80
CA ALA A 83 3.28 10.97 -8.59
C ALA A 83 3.78 10.39 -7.26
N GLN A 84 2.88 9.77 -6.50
CA GLN A 84 3.16 9.30 -5.14
C GLN A 84 3.06 7.78 -5.01
N ALA A 85 4.09 7.18 -4.42
CA ALA A 85 3.95 5.93 -3.71
C ALA A 85 3.45 6.21 -2.29
N LYS A 86 2.74 5.25 -1.69
CA LYS A 86 2.14 5.33 -0.36
C LYS A 86 2.59 4.17 0.50
N LEU A 87 2.81 4.40 1.80
CA LEU A 87 2.92 3.35 2.81
C LEU A 87 1.87 3.61 3.89
N VAL A 88 0.84 2.78 3.93
CA VAL A 88 -0.41 3.02 4.66
C VAL A 88 -0.49 2.10 5.86
N ARG A 89 -0.88 2.63 7.04
CA ARG A 89 -1.24 1.81 8.21
C ARG A 89 -2.45 2.36 8.95
N CYS A 90 -3.19 1.45 9.58
CA CYS A 90 -4.23 1.80 10.52
C CYS A 90 -3.65 1.84 11.96
N VAL A 91 -3.94 2.93 12.70
CA VAL A 91 -3.46 3.13 14.07
C VAL A 91 -4.57 3.05 15.12
N ARG A 92 -5.83 3.15 14.68
CA ARG A 92 -7.03 2.96 15.51
C ARG A 92 -8.14 2.35 14.65
N GLY A 93 -8.83 1.34 15.18
CA GLY A 93 -9.87 0.60 14.44
C GLY A 93 -9.28 -0.32 13.36
N SER A 94 -10.07 -0.59 12.32
CA SER A 94 -9.65 -1.38 11.15
C SER A 94 -10.21 -0.84 9.83
N ILE A 95 -9.45 -1.09 8.76
CA ILE A 95 -9.81 -0.80 7.37
C ILE A 95 -9.58 -2.03 6.51
N MET A 96 -10.34 -2.15 5.43
CA MET A 96 -9.91 -2.91 4.26
C MET A 96 -9.23 -1.93 3.30
N ASP A 97 -7.94 -2.11 3.06
CA ASP A 97 -7.11 -1.24 2.20
C ASP A 97 -6.90 -1.91 0.83
N TYR A 98 -6.94 -1.13 -0.24
CA TYR A 98 -6.98 -1.60 -1.63
C TYR A 98 -5.95 -0.88 -2.50
N ALA A 99 -5.33 -1.63 -3.41
CA ALA A 99 -4.51 -1.11 -4.49
C ALA A 99 -5.01 -1.66 -5.83
N VAL A 100 -5.36 -0.76 -6.75
CA VAL A 100 -5.83 -1.07 -8.11
C VAL A 100 -4.75 -0.69 -9.11
N ASP A 101 -4.41 -1.62 -10.00
CA ASP A 101 -3.46 -1.38 -11.07
C ASP A 101 -4.08 -0.50 -12.17
N VAL A 102 -3.59 0.72 -12.30
CA VAL A 102 -4.02 1.67 -13.32
C VAL A 102 -2.85 2.06 -14.23
N ARG A 103 -1.90 1.14 -14.48
CA ARG A 103 -0.77 1.37 -15.39
C ARG A 103 -1.14 1.00 -16.83
N ALA A 104 -1.06 1.98 -17.74
CA ALA A 104 -1.31 1.79 -19.16
C ALA A 104 -0.45 0.65 -19.73
N GLY A 105 -1.10 -0.28 -20.44
CA GLY A 105 -0.45 -1.47 -21.02
C GLY A 105 -0.20 -2.62 -20.04
N SER A 106 -0.61 -2.50 -18.77
CA SER A 106 -0.48 -3.58 -17.80
C SER A 106 -1.40 -4.76 -18.14
N PRO A 107 -0.92 -6.02 -18.10
CA PRO A 107 -1.77 -7.20 -18.23
C PRO A 107 -2.75 -7.36 -17.05
N THR A 108 -2.52 -6.62 -15.96
CA THR A 108 -3.36 -6.59 -14.77
C THR A 108 -4.13 -5.28 -14.60
N TRP A 109 -4.29 -4.49 -15.67
CA TRP A 109 -5.11 -3.27 -15.66
C TRP A 109 -6.50 -3.51 -15.06
N GLY A 110 -6.90 -2.63 -14.13
CA GLY A 110 -8.17 -2.71 -13.40
C GLY A 110 -8.24 -3.82 -12.34
N ARG A 111 -7.22 -4.69 -12.26
CA ARG A 111 -7.13 -5.69 -11.18
C ARG A 111 -6.66 -5.05 -9.90
N TRP A 112 -7.06 -5.66 -8.79
CA TRP A 112 -6.80 -5.12 -7.47
C TRP A 112 -6.44 -6.22 -6.48
N VAL A 113 -5.80 -5.78 -5.39
CA VAL A 113 -5.55 -6.57 -4.19
C VAL A 113 -6.02 -5.79 -2.97
N SER A 114 -6.31 -6.50 -1.89
CA SER A 114 -6.69 -5.88 -0.63
C SER A 114 -6.08 -6.56 0.58
N ALA A 115 -5.98 -5.82 1.68
CA ALA A 115 -5.57 -6.34 2.98
C ALA A 115 -6.29 -5.61 4.11
N GLU A 116 -6.68 -6.34 5.14
CA GLU A 116 -7.13 -5.71 6.37
C GLU A 116 -5.94 -5.11 7.12
N LEU A 117 -5.99 -3.81 7.40
CA LEU A 117 -5.03 -3.10 8.24
C LEU A 117 -5.74 -2.65 9.51
N SER A 118 -5.17 -2.98 10.67
CA SER A 118 -5.77 -2.62 11.96
C SER A 118 -4.72 -2.22 12.99
N ALA A 119 -5.17 -1.49 14.01
CA ALA A 119 -4.34 -1.20 15.17
C ALA A 119 -3.82 -2.50 15.82
N GLU A 120 -4.62 -3.57 15.77
CA GLU A 120 -4.28 -4.88 16.33
C GLU A 120 -3.25 -5.63 15.50
N ASN A 121 -3.43 -5.76 14.18
CA ASN A 121 -2.52 -6.56 13.36
C ASN A 121 -1.21 -5.83 13.03
N GLY A 122 -1.20 -4.50 13.08
CA GLY A 122 -0.01 -3.67 12.84
C GLY A 122 0.54 -3.71 11.41
N ARG A 123 -0.22 -4.27 10.47
CA ARG A 123 0.18 -4.38 9.07
C ARG A 123 0.21 -3.03 8.38
N GLN A 124 0.97 -2.97 7.29
CA GLN A 124 1.07 -1.83 6.40
C GLN A 124 0.94 -2.29 4.95
N LEU A 125 0.28 -1.49 4.12
CA LEU A 125 0.25 -1.71 2.67
C LEU A 125 1.12 -0.66 1.98
N PHE A 126 2.14 -1.12 1.26
CA PHE A 126 2.88 -0.30 0.32
C PHE A 126 2.20 -0.34 -1.05
N VAL A 127 1.85 0.84 -1.54
CA VAL A 127 1.22 1.05 -2.85
C VAL A 127 2.15 1.91 -3.70
N PRO A 128 2.78 1.38 -4.77
CA PRO A 128 3.71 2.15 -5.58
C PRO A 128 2.99 3.13 -6.52
N VAL A 129 3.77 4.04 -7.11
CA VAL A 129 3.31 4.89 -8.22
C VAL A 129 2.70 4.03 -9.33
N GLY A 130 1.60 4.50 -9.92
CA GLY A 130 0.87 3.78 -10.96
C GLY A 130 -0.31 2.97 -10.47
N PHE A 131 -0.53 2.92 -9.15
CA PHE A 131 -1.69 2.29 -8.56
C PHE A 131 -2.64 3.33 -7.97
N ALA A 132 -3.94 3.10 -8.15
CA ALA A 132 -4.97 3.86 -7.45
C ALA A 132 -5.23 3.19 -6.09
N HIS A 133 -5.22 3.98 -5.03
CA HIS A 133 -5.35 3.49 -3.65
C HIS A 133 -6.68 3.91 -3.04
N ALA A 134 -7.32 3.01 -2.30
CA ALA A 134 -8.47 3.33 -1.48
C ALA A 134 -8.46 2.53 -0.18
N PHE A 135 -9.29 2.95 0.77
CA PHE A 135 -9.68 2.08 1.87
C PHE A 135 -11.16 2.26 2.23
N CYS A 136 -11.73 1.22 2.83
CA CYS A 136 -13.03 1.23 3.49
C CYS A 136 -12.85 0.98 4.99
N THR A 137 -13.41 1.85 5.84
CA THR A 137 -13.40 1.65 7.29
C THR A 137 -14.34 0.51 7.69
N LEU A 138 -13.85 -0.45 8.46
CA LEU A 138 -14.62 -1.61 8.93
C LEU A 138 -15.26 -1.36 10.29
N THR A 139 -14.66 -0.47 11.08
CA THR A 139 -15.15 -0.02 12.39
C THR A 139 -15.40 1.49 12.38
N PRO A 140 -16.19 2.03 13.33
CA PRO A 140 -16.17 3.46 13.61
C PRO A 140 -14.83 3.90 14.21
N ASP A 141 -14.64 5.21 14.31
CA ASP A 141 -13.47 5.85 14.92
C ASP A 141 -12.12 5.33 14.42
N VAL A 142 -11.94 5.34 13.11
CA VAL A 142 -10.73 4.84 12.47
C VAL A 142 -9.73 5.97 12.24
N GLU A 143 -8.47 5.70 12.56
CA GLU A 143 -7.35 6.57 12.23
C GLU A 143 -6.35 5.86 11.33
N VAL A 144 -6.06 6.47 10.18
CA VAL A 144 -5.10 5.97 9.20
C VAL A 144 -3.96 6.96 9.08
N ILE A 145 -2.72 6.46 9.18
CA ILE A 145 -1.50 7.21 8.91
C ILE A 145 -0.89 6.65 7.64
N TYR A 146 -0.44 7.53 6.74
CA TYR A 146 0.29 7.10 5.56
C TYR A 146 1.41 8.05 5.18
N LYS A 147 2.51 7.45 4.72
CA LYS A 147 3.67 8.14 4.16
C LYS A 147 3.53 8.25 2.66
N VAL A 148 4.01 9.34 2.08
CA VAL A 148 4.03 9.55 0.62
C VAL A 148 5.40 9.97 0.10
N SER A 149 5.74 9.53 -1.12
CA SER A 149 7.06 9.75 -1.73
C SER A 149 7.28 11.11 -2.38
N ASP A 150 6.22 11.92 -2.49
CA ASP A 150 6.29 13.32 -2.93
C ASP A 150 5.24 14.15 -2.18
N VAL A 151 5.33 15.47 -2.20
CA VAL A 151 4.38 16.38 -1.53
C VAL A 151 3.02 16.40 -2.21
N TYR A 152 1.97 16.74 -1.46
CA TYR A 152 0.63 16.90 -2.02
C TYR A 152 0.59 18.08 -3.02
N ALA A 153 0.00 17.86 -4.20
CA ALA A 153 -0.17 18.88 -5.23
C ALA A 153 -1.60 18.82 -5.80
N PRO A 154 -2.51 19.74 -5.43
CA PRO A 154 -3.92 19.69 -5.82
C PRO A 154 -4.16 19.49 -7.33
N ASP A 155 -3.34 20.12 -8.17
CA ASP A 155 -3.48 20.02 -9.64
C ASP A 155 -3.11 18.63 -10.20
N CYS A 156 -2.30 17.87 -9.45
CA CYS A 156 -1.90 16.51 -9.79
C CYS A 156 -2.84 15.46 -9.20
N ASP A 157 -3.70 15.83 -8.26
CA ASP A 157 -4.68 14.96 -7.65
C ASP A 157 -5.63 14.36 -8.70
N GLY A 158 -5.90 13.07 -8.57
CA GLY A 158 -6.70 12.31 -9.52
C GLY A 158 -7.25 11.04 -8.90
N GLY A 159 -8.14 10.38 -9.62
CA GLY A 159 -8.75 9.16 -9.13
C GLY A 159 -9.66 8.49 -10.14
N VAL A 160 -10.16 7.33 -9.74
CA VAL A 160 -11.15 6.53 -10.46
C VAL A 160 -12.31 6.26 -9.52
N ALA A 161 -13.52 6.16 -10.09
CA ALA A 161 -14.73 5.87 -9.34
C ALA A 161 -14.58 4.62 -8.46
N TRP A 162 -14.98 4.73 -7.20
CA TRP A 162 -14.89 3.64 -6.22
C TRP A 162 -15.82 2.46 -6.57
N ASP A 163 -16.95 2.75 -7.23
CA ASP A 163 -17.98 1.80 -7.69
C ASP A 163 -17.83 1.45 -9.17
N ASP A 164 -16.63 1.59 -9.73
CA ASP A 164 -16.39 1.28 -11.13
C ASP A 164 -16.66 -0.20 -11.44
N PRO A 165 -17.57 -0.51 -12.40
CA PRO A 165 -17.95 -1.89 -12.70
C PRO A 165 -16.85 -2.69 -13.40
N ASP A 166 -15.88 -2.03 -14.05
CA ASP A 166 -14.75 -2.71 -14.69
C ASP A 166 -13.68 -3.12 -13.66
N ILE A 167 -13.58 -2.38 -12.55
CA ILE A 167 -12.76 -2.76 -11.39
C ILE A 167 -13.47 -3.80 -10.52
N GLY A 168 -14.76 -3.57 -10.23
CA GLY A 168 -15.62 -4.53 -9.52
C GLY A 168 -15.16 -4.88 -8.11
N ILE A 169 -14.79 -3.88 -7.29
CA ILE A 169 -14.45 -4.12 -5.88
C ILE A 169 -15.71 -4.52 -5.10
N ASP A 170 -15.63 -5.66 -4.42
CA ASP A 170 -16.63 -6.06 -3.42
C ASP A 170 -16.31 -5.38 -2.09
N TRP A 171 -16.98 -4.28 -1.83
CA TRP A 171 -16.74 -3.44 -0.65
C TRP A 171 -17.44 -4.03 0.59
N PRO A 172 -16.75 -4.20 1.73
CA PRO A 172 -17.33 -4.70 2.98
C PRO A 172 -18.15 -3.62 3.69
N LEU A 173 -19.23 -3.19 3.05
CA LEU A 173 -20.06 -2.08 3.50
C LEU A 173 -21.04 -2.50 4.61
N PRO A 174 -21.31 -1.60 5.57
CA PRO A 174 -22.42 -1.79 6.50
C PRO A 174 -23.77 -1.70 5.76
N PRO A 175 -24.88 -2.15 6.37
CA PRO A 175 -26.22 -2.04 5.78
C PRO A 175 -26.65 -0.62 5.41
N THR A 176 -26.04 0.40 6.02
CA THR A 176 -26.26 1.82 5.72
C THR A 176 -25.62 2.27 4.40
N GLY A 177 -24.79 1.43 3.78
CA GLY A 177 -24.08 1.75 2.55
C GLY A 177 -22.80 2.56 2.77
N PRO A 178 -22.21 3.11 1.68
CA PRO A 178 -20.94 3.81 1.72
C PRO A 178 -21.10 5.27 2.17
N VAL A 179 -20.11 5.76 2.91
CA VAL A 179 -19.94 7.18 3.22
C VAL A 179 -18.79 7.72 2.36
N LEU A 180 -19.08 8.72 1.53
CA LEU A 180 -18.17 9.25 0.51
C LEU A 180 -18.08 10.77 0.58
N SER A 181 -16.93 11.31 0.22
CA SER A 181 -16.78 12.74 -0.05
C SER A 181 -17.46 13.13 -1.37
N ASP A 182 -17.77 14.42 -1.56
CA ASP A 182 -18.31 14.91 -2.83
C ASP A 182 -17.34 14.66 -3.99
N LYS A 183 -16.03 14.76 -3.74
CA LYS A 183 -14.98 14.44 -4.70
C LYS A 183 -15.08 12.99 -5.17
N ASP A 184 -15.19 12.05 -4.24
CA ASP A 184 -15.18 10.61 -4.54
C ASP A 184 -16.44 10.16 -5.30
N ARG A 185 -17.54 10.90 -5.16
CA ARG A 185 -18.80 10.65 -5.89
C ARG A 185 -18.73 10.95 -7.38
N VAL A 186 -17.78 11.78 -7.81
CA VAL A 186 -17.72 12.32 -9.19
C VAL A 186 -16.43 11.98 -9.93
N LEU A 187 -15.63 11.03 -9.39
CA LEU A 187 -14.45 10.54 -10.09
C LEU A 187 -14.83 9.81 -11.39
N PRO A 188 -14.00 9.89 -12.45
CA PRO A 188 -14.28 9.25 -13.72
C PRO A 188 -14.26 7.72 -13.62
N ARG A 189 -14.94 7.05 -14.54
CA ARG A 189 -14.87 5.59 -14.70
C ARG A 189 -13.52 5.18 -15.27
N LEU A 190 -13.09 3.94 -15.01
CA LEU A 190 -11.81 3.41 -15.48
C LEU A 190 -11.70 3.45 -17.00
N LYS A 191 -12.78 3.13 -17.73
CA LYS A 191 -12.84 3.20 -19.20
C LYS A 191 -12.60 4.62 -19.76
N ASP A 192 -12.90 5.65 -18.98
CA ASP A 192 -12.78 7.06 -19.37
C ASP A 192 -11.49 7.70 -18.81
N PHE A 193 -10.70 6.91 -18.07
CA PHE A 193 -9.44 7.33 -17.48
C PHE A 193 -8.27 7.06 -18.44
N ASP A 194 -7.63 8.13 -18.90
CA ASP A 194 -6.36 8.06 -19.62
C ASP A 194 -5.19 8.08 -18.63
N SER A 195 -4.55 6.92 -18.45
CA SER A 195 -3.52 6.79 -17.42
C SER A 195 -2.20 7.41 -17.84
N PRO A 196 -1.62 8.31 -17.02
CA PRO A 196 -0.28 8.82 -17.23
C PRO A 196 0.80 7.83 -16.78
N PHE A 197 0.43 6.71 -16.17
CA PHE A 197 1.37 5.74 -15.59
C PHE A 197 1.62 4.62 -16.59
N GLN A 198 2.87 4.42 -16.99
CA GLN A 198 3.23 3.34 -17.90
C GLN A 198 3.49 2.05 -17.13
N TYR A 199 3.13 0.91 -17.73
CA TYR A 199 3.46 -0.40 -17.18
C TYR A 199 4.98 -0.59 -17.09
N ASP A 200 5.45 -1.05 -15.94
CA ASP A 200 6.88 -1.18 -15.60
C ASP A 200 7.42 -2.61 -15.77
N GLY A 201 6.63 -3.50 -16.40
CA GLY A 201 7.00 -4.90 -16.61
C GLY A 201 6.63 -5.84 -15.46
N ARG A 202 6.13 -5.33 -14.32
CA ARG A 202 5.77 -6.15 -13.15
C ARG A 202 4.26 -6.24 -12.95
N PRO A 203 3.63 -7.40 -13.20
CA PRO A 203 2.18 -7.53 -13.06
C PRO A 203 1.77 -7.46 -11.58
N LEU A 204 0.54 -7.05 -11.31
CA LEU A 204 -0.03 -7.19 -9.97
C LEU A 204 -0.25 -8.68 -9.67
N LEU A 205 0.28 -9.14 -8.53
CA LEU A 205 0.12 -10.51 -8.05
C LEU A 205 -0.71 -10.53 -6.76
N PRO A 206 -1.28 -11.67 -6.35
CA PRO A 206 -1.89 -11.81 -5.02
C PRO A 206 -0.93 -11.38 -3.90
N LEU A 207 -1.48 -10.83 -2.81
CA LEU A 207 -0.66 -10.41 -1.67
C LEU A 207 -0.23 -11.61 -0.83
N GLU A 208 1.05 -11.64 -0.51
CA GLU A 208 1.63 -12.49 0.53
C GLU A 208 2.09 -11.60 1.68
N VAL A 209 1.99 -12.08 2.93
CA VAL A 209 2.46 -11.31 4.08
C VAL A 209 3.98 -11.42 4.13
N ALA A 210 4.69 -10.33 3.86
CA ALA A 210 6.13 -10.26 4.11
C ALA A 210 6.37 -10.02 5.61
N SER A 211 7.22 -10.86 6.20
CA SER A 211 7.61 -10.85 7.61
C SER A 211 9.03 -10.34 7.82
#